data_AF-A0A943NK79-F1
#
_entry.id   AF-A0A943NK79-F1
#
_cell.length_a   1.000
_cell.length_b   1.000
_cell.length_c   1.000
_cell.angle_alpha   90.00
_cell.angle_beta   90.00
_cell.angle_gamma   90.00
#
_symmetry.space_group_name_H-M   'P 1'
#
loop_
_entity.id
_entity.type
_entity.pdbx_description
1 polymer ?
#
loop_
_entity_poly.entity_id
_entity_poly.type
_entity_poly.pdbx_seq_one_letter_code
_entity_poly.pdbx_strand_id
1 'polypeptide(L)'
;KNDLLEIRPLDEPDKFLTALCPIDVEPGQTVTVRTSRVMQTGSTVRIIRSEAARVAAEQISSLEYPRKRAVDVAIIARIGQPFTVTLSTADGVARASAEGFVVEEARTKAVTSDELIEHVGRMGTSPFEAVSFDVQMDDACGMSFSAVHKVRAAACEQLEAALLAEYQDREQKITPLSRLAYQKEREAQDKEKLFAFDEVAAKTNASQAEVCVLVETPEQARVALKTGADRLYATSDALAETSWPEDLLAKVTPWLDEVCREIDHNRLDPYVAAGKPVAVGNISELALAVERGATPEVRECIPVHNDYALQALADMGAEGVWLNSELTLQEICHMARNASIPVGYMVSGRIRTMTTEHCILMSTGKCIHDCDACKLRLEEHTLRGIDNDYMPVRTDRHGRSKIWSPKLFDGVPEVAEMLSAGVKRFMVDATLLSTEQTQEATSRVAAAIAATASGASLPARLKDASVGHLFSPIG
;
A
#
# COMPACT_ATOMS: atom_id res chain seq x y z
N LYS A 1 -7.40 -11.24 30.32
CA LYS A 1 -6.12 -11.97 30.52
C LYS A 1 -5.32 -11.86 29.24
N ASN A 2 -3.99 -11.71 29.31
CA ASN A 2 -3.06 -11.51 28.19
C ASN A 2 -3.20 -10.18 27.40
N ASP A 3 -4.09 -9.28 27.84
CA ASP A 3 -4.10 -7.90 27.33
C ASP A 3 -2.75 -7.22 27.60
N LEU A 4 -2.23 -6.49 26.62
CA LEU A 4 -1.01 -5.70 26.76
C LEU A 4 -1.38 -4.30 27.27
N LEU A 5 -0.90 -3.97 28.45
CA LEU A 5 -1.12 -2.70 29.12
C LEU A 5 0.08 -1.78 28.89
N GLU A 6 -0.15 -0.58 28.38
CA GLU A 6 0.80 0.53 28.39
C GLU A 6 0.62 1.32 29.69
N ILE A 7 1.70 1.52 30.44
CA ILE A 7 1.69 2.28 31.69
C ILE A 7 2.64 3.46 31.53
N ARG A 8 2.10 4.68 31.61
CA ARG A 8 2.87 5.93 31.48
C ARG A 8 3.12 6.56 32.85
N PRO A 9 4.39 6.75 33.25
CA PRO A 9 4.74 7.51 34.45
C PRO A 9 4.24 8.96 34.36
N LEU A 10 3.90 9.56 35.50
CA LEU A 10 3.44 10.96 35.55
C LEU A 10 4.59 11.96 35.34
N ASP A 11 5.78 11.62 35.81
CA ASP A 11 7.00 12.43 35.74
C ASP A 11 7.69 12.38 34.37
N GLU A 12 7.47 11.32 33.61
CA GLU A 12 8.07 11.11 32.28
C GLU A 12 7.01 10.58 31.28
N PRO A 13 6.05 11.40 30.83
CA PRO A 13 4.92 10.95 30.00
C PRO A 13 5.31 10.43 28.60
N ASP A 14 6.52 10.75 28.14
CA ASP A 14 7.09 10.27 26.88
C ASP A 14 7.72 8.87 27.00
N LYS A 15 7.88 8.36 28.24
CA LYS A 15 8.31 6.98 28.48
C LYS A 15 7.10 6.13 28.84
N PHE A 16 7.15 4.85 28.46
CA PHE A 16 6.12 3.89 28.82
C PHE A 16 6.73 2.53 29.16
N LEU A 17 6.00 1.78 29.96
CA LEU A 17 6.27 0.37 30.21
C LEU A 17 5.12 -0.45 29.66
N THR A 18 5.41 -1.70 29.30
CA THR A 18 4.38 -2.65 28.94
C THR A 18 4.32 -3.80 29.95
N ALA A 19 3.12 -4.27 30.22
CA ALA A 19 2.91 -5.47 31.04
C ALA A 19 1.67 -6.23 30.57
N LEU A 20 1.69 -7.56 30.73
CA LEU A 20 0.54 -8.39 30.38
C LEU A 20 -0.42 -8.49 31.58
N CYS A 21 -1.72 -8.34 31.31
CA CYS A 21 -2.74 -8.56 32.33
C CYS A 21 -2.83 -10.05 32.68
N PRO A 22 -2.56 -10.46 33.94
CA PRO A 22 -2.42 -11.88 34.29
C PRO A 22 -3.76 -12.62 34.38
N ILE A 23 -4.86 -11.88 34.55
CA ILE A 23 -6.21 -12.41 34.77
C ILE A 23 -7.23 -11.68 33.88
N ASP A 24 -8.43 -12.23 33.81
CA ASP A 24 -9.60 -11.55 33.27
C ASP A 24 -10.19 -10.63 34.34
N VAL A 25 -10.68 -9.47 33.93
CA VAL A 25 -11.09 -8.37 34.81
C VAL A 25 -12.28 -7.68 34.19
N GLU A 26 -13.36 -7.53 34.95
CA GLU A 26 -14.57 -6.80 34.51
C GLU A 26 -14.43 -5.29 34.78
N PRO A 27 -15.18 -4.43 34.06
CA PRO A 27 -15.22 -2.99 34.35
C PRO A 27 -15.50 -2.70 35.83
N GLY A 28 -14.67 -1.86 36.44
CA GLY A 28 -14.77 -1.48 37.85
C GLY A 28 -14.03 -2.40 38.83
N GLN A 29 -13.44 -3.51 38.37
CA GLN A 29 -12.59 -4.36 39.20
C GLN A 29 -11.13 -3.89 39.18
N THR A 30 -10.39 -4.27 40.23
CA THR A 30 -8.97 -3.96 40.38
C THR A 30 -8.13 -5.18 40.02
N VAL A 31 -7.04 -4.95 39.28
CA VAL A 31 -6.07 -5.99 38.94
C VAL A 31 -4.66 -5.57 39.34
N THR A 32 -3.88 -6.54 39.82
CA THR A 32 -2.46 -6.36 40.13
C THR A 32 -1.62 -6.89 38.98
N VAL A 33 -0.75 -6.03 38.44
CA VAL A 33 0.13 -6.35 37.32
C VAL A 33 1.57 -6.10 37.72
N ARG A 34 2.47 -7.00 37.33
CA ARG A 34 3.90 -6.87 37.62
C ARG A 34 4.59 -6.09 36.51
N THR A 35 5.22 -4.98 36.87
CA THR A 35 6.03 -4.14 35.99
C THR A 35 7.52 -4.33 36.26
N SER A 36 8.38 -3.86 35.34
CA SER A 36 9.84 -3.91 35.49
C SER A 36 10.39 -2.94 36.54
N ARG A 37 9.62 -1.90 36.90
CA ARG A 37 9.93 -0.94 37.97
C ARG A 37 8.66 -0.47 38.68
N VAL A 38 8.82 0.09 39.88
CA VAL A 38 7.71 0.67 40.68
C VAL A 38 7.14 1.87 39.96
N MET A 39 5.80 1.93 39.86
CA MET A 39 5.08 3.02 39.20
C MET A 39 4.45 3.96 40.22
N GLN A 40 4.43 5.25 39.90
CA GLN A 40 3.79 6.26 40.74
C GLN A 40 2.28 6.07 40.76
N THR A 41 1.66 6.27 41.93
CA THR A 41 0.20 6.25 42.06
C THR A 41 -0.41 7.35 41.19
N GLY A 42 -1.43 7.01 40.39
CA GLY A 42 -2.04 7.92 39.42
C GLY A 42 -1.46 7.83 38.00
N SER A 43 -0.42 7.02 37.77
CA SER A 43 0.07 6.71 36.42
C SER A 43 -1.05 6.21 35.53
N THR A 44 -1.10 6.68 34.28
CA THR A 44 -2.16 6.29 33.34
C THR A 44 -1.87 4.89 32.79
N VAL A 45 -2.88 4.03 32.80
CA VAL A 45 -2.82 2.68 32.23
C VAL A 45 -3.78 2.61 31.04
N ARG A 46 -3.30 2.12 29.90
CA ARG A 46 -4.10 1.92 28.68
C ARG A 46 -3.96 0.49 28.20
N ILE A 47 -5.03 -0.07 27.65
CA ILE A 47 -4.94 -1.32 26.89
C ILE A 47 -4.50 -0.96 25.48
N ILE A 48 -3.30 -1.39 25.07
CA ILE A 48 -2.79 -1.18 23.71
C ILE A 48 -2.94 -2.41 22.82
N ARG A 49 -3.21 -3.58 23.42
CA ARG A 49 -3.62 -4.79 22.71
C ARG A 49 -4.58 -5.59 23.58
N SER A 50 -5.79 -5.83 23.07
CA SER A 50 -6.75 -6.72 23.73
C SER A 50 -6.69 -8.11 23.11
N GLU A 51 -6.45 -9.13 23.93
CA GLU A 51 -6.47 -10.52 23.48
C GLU A 51 -7.90 -10.97 23.13
N ALA A 52 -8.89 -10.54 23.92
CA ALA A 52 -10.30 -10.83 23.63
C ALA A 52 -10.72 -10.22 22.29
N ALA A 53 -10.34 -8.97 22.01
CA ALA A 53 -10.64 -8.33 20.72
C ALA A 53 -9.93 -9.04 19.55
N ARG A 54 -8.68 -9.49 19.74
CA ARG A 54 -7.92 -10.25 18.75
C ARG A 54 -8.58 -11.58 18.43
N VAL A 55 -8.96 -12.35 19.45
CA VAL A 55 -9.68 -13.63 19.30
C VAL A 55 -11.03 -13.42 18.62
N ALA A 56 -11.78 -12.38 19.00
CA ALA A 56 -13.04 -12.05 18.35
C ALA A 56 -12.84 -11.68 16.87
N ALA A 57 -11.83 -10.87 16.55
CA ALA A 57 -11.50 -10.51 15.17
C ALA A 57 -11.07 -11.73 14.34
N GLU A 58 -10.28 -12.64 14.91
CA GLU A 58 -9.82 -13.87 14.26
C GLU A 58 -10.97 -14.86 14.05
N GLN A 59 -11.89 -14.99 15.02
CA GLN A 59 -13.14 -15.73 14.85
C GLN A 59 -13.99 -15.12 13.73
N ILE A 60 -14.15 -13.79 13.69
CA ILE A 60 -14.95 -13.12 12.65
C ILE A 60 -14.30 -13.28 11.27
N SER A 61 -12.97 -13.16 11.19
CA SER A 61 -12.21 -13.25 9.94
C SER A 61 -12.13 -14.67 9.37
N SER A 62 -12.34 -15.69 10.21
CA SER A 62 -12.32 -17.11 9.79
C SER A 62 -13.69 -17.66 9.38
N LEU A 63 -14.76 -16.86 9.49
CA LEU A 63 -16.08 -17.25 9.02
C LEU A 63 -16.16 -17.12 7.49
N GLU A 64 -16.18 -18.25 6.78
CA GLU A 64 -16.62 -18.31 5.39
C GLU A 64 -18.15 -18.23 5.32
N TYR A 65 -18.73 -17.03 5.36
CA TYR A 65 -20.14 -16.86 4.97
C TYR A 65 -20.40 -15.53 4.26
N PRO A 66 -21.16 -15.52 3.15
CA PRO A 66 -21.82 -14.31 2.70
C PRO A 66 -22.77 -13.87 3.80
N ARG A 67 -22.56 -12.67 4.35
CA ARG A 67 -23.41 -12.09 5.41
C ARG A 67 -24.83 -11.90 4.87
N LYS A 68 -25.68 -12.91 5.04
CA LYS A 68 -27.10 -12.78 4.75
C LYS A 68 -27.74 -11.90 5.81
N ARG A 69 -28.56 -10.95 5.37
CA ARG A 69 -29.29 -10.05 6.26
C ARG A 69 -30.57 -10.73 6.70
N ALA A 70 -30.79 -10.77 8.01
CA ALA A 70 -31.99 -11.32 8.61
C ALA A 70 -33.23 -10.52 8.17
N VAL A 71 -34.27 -11.22 7.70
CA VAL A 71 -35.55 -10.64 7.29
C VAL A 71 -36.74 -11.35 7.91
N ASP A 72 -37.72 -10.55 8.32
CA ASP A 72 -39.06 -10.98 8.71
C ASP A 72 -39.95 -11.04 7.47
N VAL A 73 -40.65 -12.16 7.28
CA VAL A 73 -41.44 -12.44 6.07
C VAL A 73 -42.92 -12.43 6.40
N ALA A 74 -43.70 -11.58 5.74
CA ALA A 74 -45.17 -11.62 5.82
C ALA A 74 -45.76 -12.12 4.49
N ILE A 75 -46.66 -13.10 4.57
CA ILE A 75 -47.29 -13.77 3.42
C ILE A 75 -48.80 -13.59 3.52
N ILE A 76 -49.42 -13.03 2.48
CA ILE A 76 -50.87 -12.86 2.38
C ILE A 76 -51.39 -13.65 1.18
N ALA A 77 -52.30 -14.58 1.42
CA ALA A 77 -52.90 -15.45 0.43
C ALA A 77 -54.42 -15.58 0.65
N ARG A 78 -55.20 -14.64 0.12
CA ARG A 78 -56.68 -14.64 0.21
C ARG A 78 -57.30 -14.95 -1.15
N ILE A 79 -58.31 -15.82 -1.19
CA ILE A 79 -58.98 -16.20 -2.43
C ILE A 79 -59.60 -14.95 -3.08
N GLY A 80 -59.34 -14.77 -4.38
CA GLY A 80 -59.78 -13.60 -5.14
C GLY A 80 -58.92 -12.35 -4.94
N GLN A 81 -57.85 -12.41 -4.14
CA GLN A 81 -56.87 -11.33 -3.97
C GLN A 81 -55.48 -11.72 -4.50
N PRO A 82 -54.62 -10.75 -4.84
CA PRO A 82 -53.24 -11.02 -5.22
C PRO A 82 -52.43 -11.68 -4.08
N PHE A 83 -51.67 -12.72 -4.43
CA PHE A 83 -50.68 -13.29 -3.52
C PHE A 83 -49.56 -12.29 -3.26
N THR A 84 -49.30 -12.00 -1.99
CA THR A 84 -48.37 -10.94 -1.58
C THR A 84 -47.30 -11.48 -0.64
N VAL A 85 -46.04 -11.15 -0.91
CA VAL A 85 -44.89 -11.43 -0.02
C VAL A 85 -44.23 -10.11 0.35
N THR A 86 -44.10 -9.86 1.66
CA THR A 86 -43.43 -8.68 2.19
C THR A 86 -42.23 -9.11 3.01
N LEU A 87 -41.08 -8.48 2.76
CA LEU A 87 -39.85 -8.70 3.51
C LEU A 87 -39.50 -7.42 4.26
N SER A 88 -39.19 -7.52 5.55
CA SER A 88 -38.67 -6.42 6.36
C SER A 88 -37.33 -6.84 6.95
N THR A 89 -36.32 -5.98 6.94
CA THR A 89 -35.06 -6.29 7.63
C THR A 89 -35.30 -6.29 9.14
N ALA A 90 -34.70 -7.24 9.86
CA ALA A 90 -34.90 -7.40 11.31
C ALA A 90 -34.43 -6.18 12.13
N ASP A 91 -33.55 -5.36 11.57
CA ASP A 91 -33.09 -4.09 12.13
C ASP A 91 -33.99 -2.89 11.80
N GLY A 92 -35.09 -3.10 11.06
CA GLY A 92 -36.08 -2.08 10.72
C GLY A 92 -35.64 -1.08 9.65
N VAL A 93 -34.48 -1.30 9.01
CA VAL A 93 -33.91 -0.35 8.03
C VAL A 93 -34.71 -0.29 6.74
N ALA A 94 -35.19 -1.41 6.22
CA ALA A 94 -35.92 -1.45 4.96
C ALA A 94 -37.05 -2.48 4.94
N ARG A 95 -38.05 -2.21 4.11
CA ARG A 95 -39.19 -3.09 3.85
C ARG A 95 -39.59 -3.00 2.39
N ALA A 96 -39.90 -4.13 1.78
CA ALA A 96 -40.42 -4.20 0.41
C ALA A 96 -41.49 -5.29 0.28
N SER A 97 -42.40 -5.11 -0.68
CA SER A 97 -43.54 -6.01 -0.90
C SER A 97 -43.75 -6.25 -2.38
N ALA A 98 -43.90 -7.52 -2.76
CA ALA A 98 -44.25 -7.90 -4.13
C ALA A 98 -45.60 -8.61 -4.15
N GLU A 99 -46.40 -8.25 -5.14
CA GLU A 99 -47.66 -8.89 -5.48
C GLU A 99 -47.52 -9.71 -6.76
N GLY A 100 -48.27 -10.79 -6.87
CA GLY A 100 -48.27 -11.65 -8.06
C GLY A 100 -49.65 -12.02 -8.56
N PHE A 101 -49.85 -13.31 -8.74
CA PHE A 101 -51.08 -13.89 -9.26
C PHE A 101 -52.23 -13.77 -8.25
N VAL A 102 -53.47 -13.76 -8.75
CA VAL A 102 -54.67 -13.85 -7.91
C VAL A 102 -54.83 -15.27 -7.39
N VAL A 103 -55.04 -15.42 -6.09
CA VAL A 103 -55.21 -16.75 -5.46
C VAL A 103 -56.58 -17.32 -5.84
N GLU A 104 -56.58 -18.54 -6.38
CA GLU A 104 -57.80 -19.27 -6.74
C GLU A 104 -58.14 -20.32 -5.67
N GLU A 105 -59.37 -20.84 -5.69
CA GLU A 105 -59.69 -22.05 -4.94
C GLU A 105 -58.94 -23.27 -5.50
N ALA A 106 -58.51 -24.16 -4.61
CA ALA A 106 -57.74 -25.34 -4.95
C ALA A 106 -58.58 -26.33 -5.78
N ARG A 107 -58.12 -26.61 -7.00
CA ARG A 107 -58.76 -27.59 -7.90
C ARG A 107 -58.49 -29.05 -7.50
N THR A 108 -57.39 -29.31 -6.78
CA THR A 108 -56.96 -30.66 -6.37
C THR A 108 -56.60 -30.71 -4.89
N LYS A 109 -55.48 -30.08 -4.51
CA LYS A 109 -54.98 -30.00 -3.13
C LYS A 109 -54.75 -28.54 -2.76
N ALA A 110 -55.28 -28.11 -1.62
CA ALA A 110 -54.99 -26.80 -1.05
C ALA A 110 -53.55 -26.74 -0.50
N VAL A 111 -52.92 -25.58 -0.64
CA VAL A 111 -51.57 -25.31 -0.12
C VAL A 111 -51.66 -25.03 1.37
N THR A 112 -50.74 -25.61 2.16
CA THR A 112 -50.69 -25.39 3.62
C THR A 112 -49.80 -24.21 3.99
N SER A 113 -49.97 -23.68 5.21
CA SER A 113 -49.09 -22.63 5.75
C SER A 113 -47.62 -23.09 5.80
N ASP A 114 -47.37 -24.34 6.20
CA ASP A 114 -46.01 -24.88 6.27
C ASP A 114 -45.36 -24.99 4.88
N GLU A 115 -46.13 -25.39 3.86
CA GLU A 115 -45.67 -25.42 2.47
C GLU A 115 -45.32 -24.00 1.97
N LEU A 116 -46.07 -22.97 2.36
CA LEU A 116 -45.75 -21.58 2.02
C LEU A 116 -44.48 -21.08 2.72
N ILE A 117 -44.33 -21.36 4.02
CA ILE A 117 -43.12 -21.01 4.79
C ILE A 117 -41.90 -21.65 4.15
N GLU A 118 -41.97 -22.94 3.81
CA GLU A 118 -40.87 -23.65 3.19
C GLU A 118 -40.52 -23.05 1.81
N HIS A 119 -41.50 -22.76 0.97
CA HIS A 119 -41.25 -22.30 -0.40
C HIS A 119 -40.83 -20.82 -0.48
N VAL A 120 -41.41 -19.96 0.36
CA VAL A 120 -41.04 -18.53 0.46
C VAL A 120 -39.74 -18.37 1.25
N GLY A 121 -39.47 -19.21 2.24
CA GLY A 121 -38.24 -19.19 3.03
C GLY A 121 -36.97 -19.60 2.28
N ARG A 122 -37.10 -20.20 1.09
CA ARG A 122 -35.96 -20.53 0.22
C ARG A 122 -35.39 -19.28 -0.46
N MET A 123 -34.58 -18.53 0.28
CA MET A 123 -33.98 -17.27 -0.18
C MET A 123 -32.84 -17.42 -1.19
N GLY A 124 -32.41 -18.65 -1.53
CA GLY A 124 -31.48 -18.92 -2.63
C GLY A 124 -30.18 -18.10 -2.58
N THR A 125 -29.83 -17.48 -3.71
CA THR A 125 -28.67 -16.58 -3.89
C THR A 125 -28.93 -15.15 -3.44
N SER A 126 -30.13 -14.82 -2.95
CA SER A 126 -30.40 -13.47 -2.45
C SER A 126 -29.57 -13.21 -1.18
N PRO A 127 -29.29 -11.93 -0.87
CA PRO A 127 -28.52 -11.55 0.32
C PRO A 127 -29.33 -11.67 1.61
N PHE A 128 -30.46 -12.37 1.61
CA PHE A 128 -31.39 -12.43 2.75
C PHE A 128 -31.50 -13.83 3.35
N GLU A 129 -31.77 -13.85 4.65
CA GLU A 129 -32.10 -15.04 5.43
C GLU A 129 -33.41 -14.79 6.18
N ALA A 130 -34.42 -15.63 5.95
CA ALA A 130 -35.70 -15.51 6.63
C ALA A 130 -35.59 -16.00 8.08
N VAL A 131 -35.88 -15.13 9.04
CA VAL A 131 -35.78 -15.45 10.48
C VAL A 131 -37.15 -15.58 11.16
N SER A 132 -38.20 -15.01 10.57
CA SER A 132 -39.57 -15.14 11.05
C SER A 132 -40.59 -15.11 9.92
N PHE A 133 -41.78 -15.67 10.17
CA PHE A 133 -42.88 -15.72 9.23
C PHE A 133 -44.20 -15.32 9.89
N ASP A 134 -44.96 -14.45 9.23
CA ASP A 134 -46.38 -14.17 9.50
C ASP A 134 -47.20 -14.57 8.27
N VAL A 135 -48.13 -15.51 8.42
CA VAL A 135 -48.88 -16.09 7.30
C VAL A 135 -50.38 -15.88 7.51
N GLN A 136 -51.00 -15.17 6.58
CA GLN A 136 -52.44 -14.93 6.54
C GLN A 136 -53.03 -15.56 5.28
N MET A 137 -53.72 -16.69 5.43
CA MET A 137 -54.27 -17.44 4.31
C MET A 137 -55.67 -17.98 4.53
N ASP A 138 -56.41 -18.22 3.45
CA ASP A 138 -57.68 -18.97 3.47
C ASP A 138 -57.42 -20.49 3.31
N ASP A 139 -58.29 -21.33 3.88
CA ASP A 139 -58.08 -22.80 3.97
C ASP A 139 -58.04 -23.51 2.60
N ALA A 140 -58.65 -22.93 1.56
CA ALA A 140 -58.82 -23.56 0.26
C ALA A 140 -57.93 -22.96 -0.85
N CYS A 141 -56.84 -22.29 -0.52
CA CYS A 141 -55.97 -21.64 -1.49
C CYS A 141 -55.26 -22.62 -2.44
N GLY A 142 -55.47 -22.44 -3.75
CA GLY A 142 -54.81 -23.14 -4.84
C GLY A 142 -53.79 -22.26 -5.55
N MET A 143 -52.53 -22.70 -5.60
CA MET A 143 -51.46 -21.96 -6.28
C MET A 143 -50.33 -22.88 -6.76
N SER A 144 -49.53 -22.39 -7.72
CA SER A 144 -48.33 -23.10 -8.18
C SER A 144 -47.09 -22.57 -7.46
N PHE A 145 -46.24 -23.47 -6.96
CA PHE A 145 -45.00 -23.09 -6.26
C PHE A 145 -44.03 -22.28 -7.14
N SER A 146 -44.02 -22.53 -8.45
CA SER A 146 -43.23 -21.72 -9.38
C SER A 146 -43.68 -20.26 -9.42
N ALA A 147 -44.98 -20.00 -9.25
CA ALA A 147 -45.51 -18.63 -9.17
C ALA A 147 -45.20 -17.99 -7.79
N VAL A 148 -45.28 -18.76 -6.71
CA VAL A 148 -44.86 -18.31 -5.36
C VAL A 148 -43.38 -17.92 -5.34
N HIS A 149 -42.51 -18.72 -5.97
CA HIS A 149 -41.08 -18.44 -6.07
C HIS A 149 -40.78 -17.15 -6.84
N LYS A 150 -41.56 -16.83 -7.87
CA LYS A 150 -41.43 -15.56 -8.60
C LYS A 150 -41.78 -14.35 -7.73
N VAL A 151 -42.86 -14.43 -6.96
CA VAL A 151 -43.26 -13.33 -6.07
C VAL A 151 -42.24 -13.13 -4.95
N ARG A 152 -41.74 -14.22 -4.36
CA ARG A 152 -40.62 -14.17 -3.39
C ARG A 152 -39.39 -13.52 -4.00
N ALA A 153 -38.96 -13.95 -5.18
CA ALA A 153 -37.77 -13.39 -5.85
C ALA A 153 -37.93 -11.88 -6.10
N ALA A 154 -39.10 -11.45 -6.57
CA ALA A 154 -39.41 -10.03 -6.75
C ALA A 154 -39.39 -9.26 -5.42
N ALA A 155 -39.89 -9.82 -4.32
CA ALA A 155 -39.82 -9.19 -3.00
C ALA A 155 -38.37 -9.05 -2.53
N CYS A 156 -37.52 -10.06 -2.75
CA CYS A 156 -36.07 -9.97 -2.47
C CYS A 156 -35.41 -8.87 -3.31
N GLU A 157 -35.63 -8.85 -4.63
CA GLU A 157 -35.06 -7.84 -5.53
C GLU A 157 -35.46 -6.42 -5.14
N GLN A 158 -36.72 -6.21 -4.76
CA GLN A 158 -37.20 -4.90 -4.30
C GLN A 158 -36.60 -4.49 -2.95
N LEU A 159 -36.44 -5.43 -2.01
CA LEU A 159 -35.81 -5.13 -0.72
C LEU A 159 -34.32 -4.78 -0.91
N GLU A 160 -33.64 -5.50 -1.80
CA GLU A 160 -32.25 -5.21 -2.17
C GLU A 160 -32.13 -3.82 -2.80
N ALA A 161 -33.00 -3.49 -3.75
CA ALA A 161 -33.04 -2.16 -4.36
C ALA A 161 -33.30 -1.05 -3.34
N ALA A 162 -34.23 -1.26 -2.38
CA ALA A 162 -34.51 -0.30 -1.32
C ALA A 162 -33.30 -0.06 -0.41
N LEU A 163 -32.55 -1.11 -0.08
CA LEU A 163 -31.32 -1.01 0.71
C LEU A 163 -30.18 -0.31 -0.03
N LEU A 164 -30.09 -0.49 -1.35
CA LEU A 164 -29.03 0.11 -2.17
C LEU A 164 -29.32 1.55 -2.61
N ALA A 165 -30.57 2.01 -2.56
CA ALA A 165 -30.98 3.33 -3.00
C ALA A 165 -30.20 4.47 -2.29
N GLU A 166 -29.95 4.35 -0.99
CA GLU A 166 -29.16 5.35 -0.23
C GLU A 166 -27.69 5.41 -0.68
N TYR A 167 -27.13 4.26 -1.09
CA TYR A 167 -25.75 4.21 -1.59
C TYR A 167 -25.62 4.80 -3.00
N GLN A 168 -26.66 4.70 -3.83
CA GLN A 168 -26.66 5.29 -5.18
C GLN A 168 -26.63 6.83 -5.14
N ASP A 169 -27.35 7.46 -4.20
CA ASP A 169 -27.29 8.93 -4.01
C ASP A 169 -25.91 9.38 -3.51
N ARG A 170 -25.26 8.57 -2.66
CA ARG A 170 -23.89 8.82 -2.19
C ARG A 170 -22.87 8.70 -3.31
N GLU A 171 -23.02 7.71 -4.19
CA GLU A 171 -22.17 7.52 -5.38
C GLU A 171 -22.25 8.72 -6.34
N GLN A 172 -23.43 9.31 -6.51
CA GLN A 172 -23.62 10.49 -7.36
C GLN A 172 -22.99 11.78 -6.79
N LYS A 173 -22.78 11.83 -5.46
CA LYS A 173 -22.24 13.00 -4.75
C LYS A 173 -20.74 12.92 -4.48
N ILE A 174 -20.12 11.76 -4.69
CA ILE A 174 -18.68 11.57 -4.58
C ILE A 174 -18.06 11.77 -5.97
N THR A 175 -16.97 12.54 -6.06
CA THR A 175 -16.17 12.71 -7.29
C THR A 175 -15.94 11.34 -7.95
N PRO A 176 -16.17 11.19 -9.27
CA PRO A 176 -16.28 9.87 -9.90
C PRO A 176 -14.98 9.06 -9.79
N LEU A 177 -14.93 8.15 -8.83
CA LEU A 177 -13.84 7.18 -8.68
C LEU A 177 -14.32 5.71 -8.61
N SER A 178 -15.60 5.40 -8.82
CA SER A 178 -16.10 4.05 -8.52
C SER A 178 -16.28 3.10 -9.72
N ARG A 179 -16.52 3.59 -10.96
CA ARG A 179 -16.86 2.68 -12.08
C ARG A 179 -16.09 2.90 -13.36
N LEU A 180 -15.96 4.16 -13.80
CA LEU A 180 -15.11 4.51 -14.93
C LEU A 180 -13.62 4.30 -14.61
N ALA A 181 -13.22 4.58 -13.36
CA ALA A 181 -11.87 4.33 -12.90
C ALA A 181 -11.58 2.82 -12.86
N TYR A 182 -12.48 2.03 -12.27
CA TYR A 182 -12.40 0.56 -12.26
C TYR A 182 -12.42 -0.05 -13.68
N GLN A 183 -13.25 0.46 -14.60
CA GLN A 183 -13.26 0.03 -15.99
C GLN A 183 -11.95 0.37 -16.70
N LYS A 184 -11.42 1.59 -16.49
CA LYS A 184 -10.10 1.98 -16.98
C LYS A 184 -8.99 1.13 -16.38
N GLU A 185 -9.05 0.78 -15.09
CA GLU A 185 -8.11 -0.14 -14.45
C GLU A 185 -8.19 -1.54 -15.07
N ARG A 186 -9.40 -2.03 -15.36
CA ARG A 186 -9.58 -3.33 -16.03
C ARG A 186 -9.06 -3.30 -17.47
N GLU A 187 -9.36 -2.24 -18.21
CA GLU A 187 -8.83 -2.03 -19.56
C GLU A 187 -7.31 -1.83 -19.55
N ALA A 188 -6.78 -1.16 -18.52
CA ALA A 188 -5.36 -0.99 -18.26
C ALA A 188 -4.69 -2.33 -17.98
N GLN A 189 -5.27 -3.18 -17.12
CA GLN A 189 -4.85 -4.56 -16.84
C GLN A 189 -4.93 -5.46 -18.08
N ASP A 190 -5.96 -5.30 -18.91
CA ASP A 190 -6.08 -6.04 -20.17
C ASP A 190 -5.02 -5.58 -21.19
N LYS A 191 -4.70 -4.28 -21.24
CA LYS A 191 -3.55 -3.74 -22.00
C LYS A 191 -2.19 -4.13 -21.40
N GLU A 192 -2.14 -4.36 -20.09
CA GLU A 192 -0.97 -4.79 -19.34
C GLU A 192 -0.52 -6.18 -19.80
N LYS A 193 -1.46 -7.09 -20.07
CA LYS A 193 -1.20 -8.43 -20.65
C LYS A 193 -0.73 -8.39 -22.10
N LEU A 194 -0.86 -7.25 -22.78
CA LEU A 194 -0.46 -7.03 -24.16
C LEU A 194 0.90 -6.34 -24.29
N PHE A 195 1.70 -6.22 -23.22
CA PHE A 195 3.05 -5.67 -23.37
C PHE A 195 3.84 -6.49 -24.40
N ALA A 196 4.10 -5.84 -25.53
CA ALA A 196 4.97 -6.34 -26.57
C ALA A 196 6.17 -5.40 -26.60
N PHE A 197 7.35 -5.98 -26.45
CA PHE A 197 8.60 -5.26 -26.61
C PHE A 197 8.67 -4.59 -27.98
N ASP A 198 8.87 -3.28 -28.00
CA ASP A 198 9.04 -2.47 -29.19
C ASP A 198 10.51 -2.02 -29.29
N GLU A 199 11.27 -2.71 -30.15
CA GLU A 199 12.69 -2.45 -30.36
C GLU A 199 12.95 -1.02 -30.90
N VAL A 200 12.04 -0.47 -31.71
CA VAL A 200 12.18 0.88 -32.27
C VAL A 200 11.97 1.92 -31.19
N ALA A 201 10.93 1.74 -30.36
CA ALA A 201 10.70 2.59 -29.20
C ALA A 201 11.88 2.52 -28.22
N ALA A 202 12.39 1.32 -27.91
CA ALA A 202 13.54 1.12 -27.03
C ALA A 202 14.78 1.86 -27.52
N LYS A 203 15.14 1.72 -28.81
CA LYS A 203 16.28 2.44 -29.41
C LYS A 203 16.10 3.95 -29.38
N THR A 204 14.90 4.43 -29.67
CA THR A 204 14.58 5.86 -29.65
C THR A 204 14.69 6.42 -28.24
N ASN A 205 14.09 5.75 -27.26
CA ASN A 205 14.09 6.16 -25.86
C ASN A 205 15.48 6.07 -25.22
N ALA A 206 16.34 5.14 -25.64
CA ALA A 206 17.70 5.03 -25.15
C ALA A 206 18.53 6.31 -25.34
N SER A 207 18.27 7.07 -26.41
CA SER A 207 18.95 8.36 -26.66
C SER A 207 18.54 9.49 -25.72
N GLN A 208 17.42 9.33 -25.01
CA GLN A 208 16.85 10.30 -24.07
C GLN A 208 16.92 9.79 -22.62
N ALA A 209 17.55 8.63 -22.41
CA ALA A 209 17.66 8.03 -21.10
C ALA A 209 18.78 8.68 -20.29
N GLU A 210 18.58 8.82 -19.00
CA GLU A 210 19.53 9.42 -18.06
C GLU A 210 20.08 8.33 -17.12
N VAL A 211 21.41 8.19 -17.09
CA VAL A 211 22.11 7.42 -16.05
C VAL A 211 22.16 8.26 -14.79
N CYS A 212 21.47 7.78 -13.75
CA CYS A 212 21.35 8.46 -12.47
C CYS A 212 22.20 7.73 -11.43
N VAL A 213 22.89 8.46 -10.55
CA VAL A 213 23.70 7.83 -9.49
C VAL A 213 23.45 8.52 -8.15
N LEU A 214 23.04 7.75 -7.15
CA LEU A 214 22.97 8.17 -5.75
C LEU A 214 24.33 7.89 -5.10
N VAL A 215 25.03 8.95 -4.70
CA VAL A 215 26.40 8.92 -4.18
C VAL A 215 26.45 9.41 -2.73
N GLU A 216 27.46 8.96 -1.99
CA GLU A 216 27.69 9.35 -0.59
C GLU A 216 28.88 10.29 -0.44
N THR A 217 29.78 10.38 -1.43
CA THR A 217 30.98 11.23 -1.35
C THR A 217 31.27 12.02 -2.64
N PRO A 218 32.01 13.14 -2.54
CA PRO A 218 32.51 13.87 -3.71
C PRO A 218 33.37 13.02 -4.66
N GLU A 219 34.13 12.06 -4.14
CA GLU A 219 34.96 11.17 -4.95
C GLU A 219 34.10 10.24 -5.81
N GLN A 220 33.04 9.65 -5.23
CA GLN A 220 32.06 8.87 -5.97
C GLN A 220 31.38 9.72 -7.05
N ALA A 221 30.99 10.96 -6.72
CA ALA A 221 30.37 11.90 -7.67
C ALA A 221 31.27 12.16 -8.89
N ARG A 222 32.57 12.43 -8.67
CA ARG A 222 33.53 12.69 -9.77
C ARG A 222 33.70 11.47 -10.67
N VAL A 223 33.78 10.28 -10.06
CA VAL A 223 33.92 9.02 -10.80
C VAL A 223 32.67 8.72 -11.60
N ALA A 224 31.48 8.83 -11.00
CA ALA A 224 30.19 8.65 -11.67
C ALA A 224 30.06 9.56 -12.91
N LEU A 225 30.35 10.86 -12.77
CA LEU A 225 30.33 11.80 -13.90
C LEU A 225 31.33 11.44 -15.00
N LYS A 226 32.56 11.08 -14.63
CA LYS A 226 33.59 10.67 -15.61
C LYS A 226 33.19 9.41 -16.38
N THR A 227 32.43 8.52 -15.74
CA THR A 227 31.97 7.27 -16.32
C THR A 227 30.74 7.43 -17.22
N GLY A 228 29.99 8.53 -17.07
CA GLY A 228 28.82 8.82 -17.89
C GLY A 228 27.51 8.93 -17.12
N ALA A 229 27.54 9.27 -15.83
CA ALA A 229 26.33 9.69 -15.12
C ALA A 229 25.84 11.05 -15.65
N ASP A 230 24.55 11.12 -15.99
CA ASP A 230 23.87 12.34 -16.42
C ASP A 230 23.35 13.14 -15.22
N ARG A 231 22.92 12.43 -14.15
CA ARG A 231 22.39 13.03 -12.92
C ARG A 231 23.04 12.44 -11.68
N LEU A 232 23.33 13.30 -10.71
CA LEU A 232 23.82 12.90 -9.40
C LEU A 232 22.80 13.22 -8.31
N TYR A 233 22.69 12.34 -7.33
CA TYR A 233 21.90 12.52 -6.12
C TYR A 233 22.79 12.28 -4.92
N ALA A 234 22.55 12.97 -3.81
CA ALA A 234 23.20 12.69 -2.54
C ALA A 234 22.21 12.93 -1.39
N THR A 235 22.26 12.07 -0.37
CA THR A 235 21.40 12.23 0.80
C THR A 235 21.70 13.52 1.54
N SER A 236 20.72 14.07 2.27
CA SER A 236 20.94 15.22 3.15
C SER A 236 22.07 14.98 4.16
N ASP A 237 22.23 13.73 4.61
CA ASP A 237 23.29 13.33 5.54
C ASP A 237 24.65 13.36 4.82
N ALA A 238 24.76 12.78 3.62
CA ALA A 238 25.99 12.84 2.82
C ALA A 238 26.42 14.29 2.54
N LEU A 239 25.47 15.17 2.19
CA LEU A 239 25.73 16.58 1.93
C LEU A 239 26.17 17.35 3.19
N ALA A 240 25.66 17.00 4.36
CA ALA A 240 26.01 17.66 5.62
C ALA A 240 27.31 17.13 6.24
N GLU A 241 27.61 15.84 6.08
CA GLU A 241 28.71 15.17 6.78
C GLU A 241 30.05 15.21 6.03
N THR A 242 30.03 15.43 4.71
CA THR A 242 31.25 15.59 3.90
C THR A 242 31.40 16.99 3.35
N SER A 243 32.64 17.44 3.15
CA SER A 243 32.93 18.72 2.54
C SER A 243 32.80 18.63 1.03
N TRP A 244 31.68 19.11 0.48
CA TRP A 244 31.43 19.11 -0.95
C TRP A 244 32.00 20.36 -1.64
N PRO A 245 32.78 20.20 -2.72
CA PRO A 245 33.18 21.29 -3.59
C PRO A 245 31.97 21.99 -4.25
N GLU A 246 32.02 23.31 -4.38
CA GLU A 246 30.92 24.12 -4.96
C GLU A 246 30.54 23.66 -6.38
N ASP A 247 31.51 23.22 -7.18
CA ASP A 247 31.26 22.70 -8.54
C ASP A 247 30.41 21.42 -8.57
N LEU A 248 30.50 20.61 -7.52
CA LEU A 248 29.70 19.39 -7.36
C LEU A 248 28.36 19.67 -6.70
N LEU A 249 28.31 20.57 -5.70
CA LEU A 249 27.06 21.00 -5.07
C LEU A 249 26.08 21.56 -6.12
N ALA A 250 26.59 22.28 -7.12
CA ALA A 250 25.77 22.80 -8.21
C ALA A 250 25.18 21.73 -9.15
N LYS A 251 25.69 20.49 -9.11
CA LYS A 251 25.32 19.37 -9.99
C LYS A 251 24.60 18.22 -9.28
N VAL A 252 24.67 18.19 -7.96
CA VAL A 252 24.02 17.17 -7.13
C VAL A 252 22.61 17.62 -6.77
N THR A 253 21.65 16.74 -7.01
CA THR A 253 20.27 16.90 -6.55
C THR A 253 20.15 16.36 -5.12
N PRO A 254 19.71 17.16 -4.14
CA PRO A 254 19.49 16.66 -2.78
C PRO A 254 18.44 15.56 -2.75
N TRP A 255 18.75 14.45 -2.09
CA TRP A 255 17.87 13.31 -1.85
C TRP A 255 17.41 13.37 -0.39
N LEU A 256 16.27 14.04 -0.16
CA LEU A 256 15.74 14.33 1.18
C LEU A 256 15.31 13.06 1.89
N ASP A 257 15.05 13.13 3.19
CA ASP A 257 14.77 11.96 4.01
C ASP A 257 13.34 11.45 3.82
N GLU A 258 13.16 10.12 3.90
CA GLU A 258 11.81 9.52 3.91
C GLU A 258 11.03 9.81 5.21
N VAL A 259 11.74 10.04 6.31
CA VAL A 259 11.16 10.42 7.60
C VAL A 259 11.58 11.84 7.93
N CYS A 260 10.59 12.74 7.97
CA CYS A 260 10.76 14.14 8.32
C CYS A 260 9.81 14.49 9.47
N ARG A 261 10.38 14.88 10.61
CA ARG A 261 9.64 15.45 11.75
C ARG A 261 9.78 16.97 11.75
N GLU A 262 9.04 17.63 12.64
CA GLU A 262 9.10 19.09 12.79
C GLU A 262 10.55 19.62 12.95
N ILE A 263 11.38 18.90 13.71
CA ILE A 263 12.78 19.29 13.96
C ILE A 263 13.67 19.17 12.71
N ASP A 264 13.30 18.33 11.75
CA ASP A 264 14.09 18.06 10.55
C ASP A 264 13.97 19.20 9.52
N HIS A 265 12.91 20.01 9.56
CA HIS A 265 12.72 21.13 8.63
C HIS A 265 13.92 22.07 8.59
N ASN A 266 14.53 22.38 9.75
CA ASN A 266 15.71 23.26 9.79
C ASN A 266 16.90 22.73 8.98
N ARG A 267 16.99 21.40 8.81
CA ARG A 267 18.07 20.73 8.07
C ARG A 267 17.67 20.45 6.62
N LEU A 268 16.42 20.09 6.36
CA LEU A 268 15.95 19.63 5.05
C LEU A 268 15.45 20.77 4.17
N ASP A 269 14.67 21.70 4.73
CA ASP A 269 14.09 22.82 3.97
C ASP A 269 15.13 23.66 3.20
N PRO A 270 16.35 23.93 3.70
CA PRO A 270 17.34 24.72 2.96
C PRO A 270 17.71 24.12 1.58
N TYR A 271 17.52 22.82 1.37
CA TYR A 271 17.75 22.16 0.08
C TYR A 271 16.62 22.41 -0.93
N VAL A 272 15.46 22.88 -0.47
CA VAL A 272 14.30 23.18 -1.31
C VAL A 272 14.39 24.64 -1.78
N ALA A 273 14.97 24.83 -2.97
CA ALA A 273 15.24 26.14 -3.56
C ALA A 273 14.55 26.32 -4.93
N ALA A 274 14.09 27.55 -5.20
CA ALA A 274 13.41 27.90 -6.43
C ALA A 274 14.24 27.54 -7.69
N GLY A 275 13.62 26.89 -8.66
CA GLY A 275 14.23 26.45 -9.91
C GLY A 275 15.32 25.39 -9.77
N LYS A 276 15.44 24.73 -8.61
CA LYS A 276 16.41 23.66 -8.37
C LYS A 276 15.71 22.30 -8.21
N PRO A 277 16.33 21.22 -8.73
CA PRO A 277 15.83 19.88 -8.49
C PRO A 277 16.04 19.48 -7.03
N VAL A 278 15.06 18.74 -6.51
CA VAL A 278 15.10 18.14 -5.18
C VAL A 278 14.31 16.84 -5.20
N ALA A 279 14.91 15.76 -4.73
CA ALA A 279 14.25 14.47 -4.61
C ALA A 279 13.57 14.37 -3.24
N VAL A 280 12.23 14.41 -3.23
CA VAL A 280 11.39 14.50 -2.01
C VAL A 280 10.96 13.13 -1.52
N GLY A 281 11.08 12.91 -0.22
CA GLY A 281 10.80 11.63 0.44
C GLY A 281 9.39 11.52 1.05
N ASN A 282 8.67 12.64 1.16
CA ASN A 282 7.30 12.68 1.71
C ASN A 282 6.44 13.76 1.04
N ILE A 283 5.12 13.71 1.28
CA ILE A 283 4.14 14.60 0.65
C ILE A 283 4.27 16.06 1.13
N SER A 284 4.70 16.27 2.38
CA SER A 284 4.92 17.62 2.92
C SER A 284 6.08 18.33 2.20
N GLU A 285 7.15 17.60 1.90
CA GLU A 285 8.27 18.10 1.10
C GLU A 285 7.87 18.40 -0.35
N LEU A 286 7.00 17.58 -0.95
CA LEU A 286 6.44 17.87 -2.27
C LEU A 286 5.66 19.19 -2.25
N ALA A 287 4.77 19.38 -1.26
CA ALA A 287 4.01 20.61 -1.11
C ALA A 287 4.93 21.84 -0.93
N LEU A 288 5.97 21.71 -0.10
CA LEU A 288 6.95 22.76 0.12
C LEU A 288 7.75 23.10 -1.15
N ALA A 289 8.15 22.09 -1.91
CA ALA A 289 8.88 22.26 -3.16
C ALA A 289 8.06 23.05 -4.19
N VAL A 290 6.78 22.72 -4.32
CA VAL A 290 5.85 23.43 -5.20
C VAL A 290 5.63 24.86 -4.72
N GLU A 291 5.41 25.07 -3.42
CA GLU A 291 5.26 26.41 -2.83
C GLU A 291 6.48 27.30 -3.12
N ARG A 292 7.68 26.74 -3.03
CA ARG A 292 8.94 27.48 -3.27
C ARG A 292 9.35 27.54 -4.73
N GLY A 293 8.58 26.92 -5.64
CA GLY A 293 8.91 26.85 -7.07
C GLY A 293 10.19 26.07 -7.37
N ALA A 294 10.55 25.08 -6.54
CA ALA A 294 11.55 24.06 -6.85
C ALA A 294 11.01 23.09 -7.91
N THR A 295 11.86 22.17 -8.40
CA THR A 295 11.46 21.14 -9.38
C THR A 295 11.49 19.76 -8.71
N PRO A 296 10.41 19.35 -8.01
CA PRO A 296 10.43 18.16 -7.16
C PRO A 296 10.40 16.85 -7.95
N GLU A 297 11.24 15.91 -7.54
CA GLU A 297 11.21 14.51 -7.98
C GLU A 297 10.75 13.62 -6.81
N VAL A 298 9.65 12.91 -6.97
CA VAL A 298 9.14 12.03 -5.91
C VAL A 298 10.02 10.78 -5.82
N ARG A 299 10.48 10.45 -4.61
CA ARG A 299 11.31 9.27 -4.36
C ARG A 299 10.48 7.99 -4.24
N GLU A 300 11.16 6.86 -4.40
CA GLU A 300 10.58 5.49 -4.31
C GLU A 300 9.94 5.16 -2.94
N CYS A 301 10.22 5.92 -1.89
CA CYS A 301 9.64 5.70 -0.57
C CYS A 301 8.19 6.21 -0.44
N ILE A 302 7.71 7.00 -1.40
CA ILE A 302 6.29 7.28 -1.55
C ILE A 302 5.73 6.20 -2.48
N PRO A 303 4.91 5.26 -1.99
CA PRO A 303 4.47 4.12 -2.78
C PRO A 303 3.51 4.53 -3.90
N VAL A 304 3.84 4.17 -5.15
CA VAL A 304 3.03 4.46 -6.34
C VAL A 304 2.79 3.16 -7.10
N HIS A 305 1.59 2.56 -6.95
CA HIS A 305 1.27 1.25 -7.53
C HIS A 305 0.27 1.29 -8.70
N ASN A 306 -0.15 2.47 -9.14
CA ASN A 306 -1.06 2.61 -10.26
C ASN A 306 -0.95 4.00 -10.92
N ASP A 307 -1.56 4.11 -12.10
CA ASP A 307 -1.56 5.34 -12.90
C ASP A 307 -2.25 6.52 -12.22
N TYR A 308 -3.24 6.26 -11.35
CA TYR A 308 -3.95 7.33 -10.64
C TYR A 308 -3.08 7.99 -9.60
N ALA A 309 -2.32 7.20 -8.83
CA ALA A 309 -1.35 7.72 -7.88
C ALA A 309 -0.25 8.51 -8.59
N LEU A 310 0.24 8.00 -9.73
CA LEU A 310 1.22 8.70 -10.54
C LEU A 310 0.68 10.04 -11.08
N GLN A 311 -0.53 10.04 -11.64
CA GLN A 311 -1.16 11.26 -12.13
C GLN A 311 -1.48 12.25 -11.01
N ALA A 312 -1.90 11.77 -9.84
CA ALA A 312 -2.14 12.63 -8.69
C ALA A 312 -0.86 13.35 -8.24
N LEU A 313 0.29 12.67 -8.23
CA LEU A 313 1.58 13.30 -7.93
C LEU A 313 1.96 14.35 -9.00
N ALA A 314 1.73 14.04 -10.28
CA ALA A 314 1.94 15.00 -11.37
C ALA A 314 1.04 16.25 -11.22
N ASP A 315 -0.25 16.05 -10.92
CA ASP A 315 -1.21 17.14 -10.69
C ASP A 315 -0.87 17.97 -9.45
N MET A 316 -0.23 17.36 -8.46
CA MET A 316 0.32 18.05 -7.28
C MET A 316 1.59 18.85 -7.58
N GLY A 317 2.20 18.71 -8.76
CA GLY A 317 3.37 19.47 -9.19
C GLY A 317 4.69 18.69 -9.20
N ALA A 318 4.67 17.35 -9.11
CA ALA A 318 5.86 16.55 -9.32
C ALA A 318 6.37 16.67 -10.76
N GLU A 319 7.68 16.83 -10.93
CA GLU A 319 8.37 16.88 -12.24
C GLU A 319 9.07 15.56 -12.60
N GLY A 320 9.00 14.57 -11.72
CA GLY A 320 9.41 13.20 -11.99
C GLY A 320 9.12 12.28 -10.82
N VAL A 321 9.10 10.97 -11.06
CA VAL A 321 8.83 9.95 -10.03
C VAL A 321 9.80 8.79 -10.16
N TRP A 322 10.44 8.44 -9.05
CA TRP A 322 11.17 7.19 -8.88
C TRP A 322 10.19 6.10 -8.46
N LEU A 323 9.94 5.13 -9.34
CA LEU A 323 9.04 4.00 -9.10
C LEU A 323 9.62 3.08 -8.03
N ASN A 324 8.75 2.51 -7.19
CA ASN A 324 9.10 1.67 -6.05
C ASN A 324 9.64 0.30 -6.47
N SER A 325 10.62 -0.20 -5.72
CA SER A 325 11.27 -1.51 -5.94
C SER A 325 10.38 -2.74 -5.76
N GLU A 326 9.15 -2.52 -5.30
CA GLU A 326 8.13 -3.55 -5.07
C GLU A 326 7.31 -3.86 -6.32
N LEU A 327 7.40 -3.02 -7.36
CA LEU A 327 6.70 -3.25 -8.62
C LEU A 327 7.35 -4.36 -9.42
N THR A 328 6.51 -5.14 -10.09
CA THR A 328 6.90 -6.03 -11.16
C THR A 328 7.36 -5.22 -12.38
N LEU A 329 8.15 -5.85 -13.25
CA LEU A 329 8.55 -5.25 -14.52
C LEU A 329 7.33 -4.87 -15.37
N GLN A 330 6.29 -5.69 -15.29
CA GLN A 330 5.04 -5.46 -16.00
C GLN A 330 4.34 -4.18 -15.51
N GLU A 331 4.23 -3.98 -14.20
CA GLU A 331 3.66 -2.76 -13.60
C GLU A 331 4.52 -1.52 -13.91
N ILE A 332 5.86 -1.65 -13.84
CA ILE A 332 6.80 -0.58 -14.22
C ILE A 332 6.54 -0.15 -15.68
N CYS A 333 6.51 -1.12 -16.60
CA CYS A 333 6.27 -0.87 -18.01
C CYS A 333 4.85 -0.34 -18.30
N HIS A 334 3.87 -0.71 -17.48
CA HIS A 334 2.52 -0.16 -17.56
C HIS A 334 2.51 1.32 -17.21
N MET A 335 2.99 1.65 -16.01
CA MET A 335 2.99 3.02 -15.49
C MET A 335 3.83 3.95 -16.36
N ALA A 336 5.00 3.50 -16.84
CA ALA A 336 5.87 4.31 -17.68
C ALA A 336 5.20 4.75 -19.00
N ARG A 337 4.35 3.91 -19.59
CA ARG A 337 3.62 4.23 -20.83
C ARG A 337 2.53 5.28 -20.61
N ASN A 338 1.94 5.29 -19.42
CA ASN A 338 0.83 6.16 -19.06
C ASN A 338 1.29 7.42 -18.31
N ALA A 339 2.58 7.52 -17.99
CA ALA A 339 3.17 8.63 -17.27
C ALA A 339 3.13 9.94 -18.08
N SER A 340 2.60 11.00 -17.47
CA SER A 340 2.65 12.36 -18.01
C SER A 340 3.95 13.10 -17.66
N ILE A 341 4.72 12.57 -16.70
CA ILE A 341 6.00 13.08 -16.22
C ILE A 341 7.08 11.98 -16.27
N PRO A 342 8.37 12.32 -16.35
CA PRO A 342 9.44 11.32 -16.38
C PRO A 342 9.40 10.37 -15.18
N VAL A 343 9.43 9.07 -15.47
CA VAL A 343 9.60 8.03 -14.44
C VAL A 343 11.00 7.45 -14.47
N GLY A 344 11.49 7.09 -13.29
CA GLY A 344 12.76 6.43 -13.08
C GLY A 344 12.64 5.14 -12.27
N TYR A 345 13.63 4.27 -12.36
CA TYR A 345 13.71 3.05 -11.57
C TYR A 345 15.16 2.74 -11.17
N MET A 346 15.36 2.18 -9.97
CA MET A 346 16.68 1.68 -9.57
C MET A 346 16.97 0.36 -10.28
N VAL A 347 18.09 0.30 -11.01
CA VAL A 347 18.51 -0.89 -11.76
C VAL A 347 19.79 -1.52 -11.22
N SER A 348 20.52 -0.84 -10.35
CA SER A 348 21.75 -1.38 -9.73
C SER A 348 21.91 -0.85 -8.32
N GLY A 349 22.22 -1.72 -7.36
CA GLY A 349 22.42 -1.33 -5.96
C GLY A 349 21.83 -2.37 -5.02
N ARG A 350 21.51 -1.96 -3.78
CA ARG A 350 20.76 -2.80 -2.84
C ARG A 350 19.43 -2.13 -2.56
N ILE A 351 18.35 -2.91 -2.56
CA ILE A 351 17.03 -2.39 -2.20
C ILE A 351 17.05 -2.07 -0.71
N ARG A 352 16.67 -0.85 -0.35
CA ARG A 352 16.47 -0.47 1.05
C ARG A 352 15.14 -1.05 1.54
N THR A 353 15.20 -1.94 2.53
CA THR A 353 14.03 -2.70 3.00
C THR A 353 13.30 -1.99 4.14
N MET A 354 14.01 -1.24 4.98
CA MET A 354 13.42 -0.57 6.12
C MET A 354 14.26 0.63 6.56
N THR A 355 13.58 1.68 7.00
CA THR A 355 14.16 2.78 7.78
C THR A 355 13.53 2.76 9.17
N THR A 356 14.38 2.86 10.20
CA THR A 356 13.96 2.81 11.61
C THR A 356 14.41 4.07 12.32
N GLU A 357 13.52 4.66 13.09
CA GLU A 357 13.78 5.82 13.97
C GLU A 357 14.49 5.42 15.28
N HIS A 358 15.16 4.28 15.27
CA HIS A 358 15.90 3.74 16.40
C HIS A 358 17.32 3.36 15.98
N CYS A 359 18.28 3.72 16.83
CA CYS A 359 19.69 3.42 16.59
C CYS A 359 19.94 1.94 16.89
N ILE A 360 19.98 1.11 15.85
CA ILE A 360 20.21 -0.33 15.97
C ILE A 360 21.55 -0.65 16.61
N LEU A 361 22.54 0.25 16.50
CA LEU A 361 23.84 0.12 17.14
C LEU A 361 23.74 0.07 18.68
N MET A 362 22.66 0.54 19.29
CA MET A 362 22.44 0.39 20.74
C MET A 362 22.39 -1.08 21.16
N SER A 363 21.94 -1.97 20.28
CA SER A 363 21.90 -3.42 20.52
C SER A 363 23.30 -4.04 20.69
N THR A 364 24.36 -3.34 20.30
CA THR A 364 25.75 -3.77 20.55
C THR A 364 26.16 -3.61 22.02
N GLY A 365 25.40 -2.87 22.82
CA GLY A 365 25.74 -2.54 24.22
C GLY A 365 26.87 -1.53 24.36
N LYS A 366 27.30 -0.87 23.27
CA LYS A 366 28.45 0.06 23.23
C LYS A 366 28.05 1.51 22.94
N CYS A 367 26.78 1.88 23.13
CA CYS A 367 26.32 3.25 22.91
C CYS A 367 27.00 4.22 23.89
N ILE A 368 27.57 5.31 23.37
CA ILE A 368 28.22 6.35 24.16
C ILE A 368 27.35 7.58 24.41
N HIS A 369 26.09 7.59 23.92
CA HIS A 369 25.15 8.71 24.01
C HIS A 369 25.62 10.04 23.39
N ASP A 370 26.68 9.99 22.59
CA ASP A 370 27.18 11.07 21.74
C ASP A 370 27.20 10.55 20.30
N CYS A 371 26.25 11.01 19.49
CA CYS A 371 26.08 10.48 18.14
C CYS A 371 27.16 10.96 17.16
N ASP A 372 27.66 12.18 17.36
CA ASP A 372 28.70 12.79 16.52
C ASP A 372 30.07 12.12 16.76
N ALA A 373 30.36 11.70 17.99
CA ALA A 373 31.62 11.02 18.33
C ALA A 373 31.58 9.48 18.22
N CYS A 374 30.45 8.90 17.81
CA CYS A 374 30.25 7.45 17.85
C CYS A 374 30.99 6.72 16.72
N LYS A 375 32.13 6.12 17.06
CA LYS A 375 32.99 5.37 16.12
C LYS A 375 32.34 4.13 15.51
N LEU A 376 31.32 3.56 16.16
CA LEU A 376 30.59 2.42 15.60
C LEU A 376 29.98 2.75 14.23
N ARG A 377 29.62 4.01 13.98
CA ARG A 377 29.05 4.43 12.68
C ARG A 377 30.05 4.34 11.52
N LEU A 378 31.35 4.27 11.81
CA LEU A 378 32.41 4.13 10.82
C LEU A 378 32.71 2.67 10.46
N GLU A 379 32.11 1.72 11.19
CA GLU A 379 32.26 0.28 10.97
C GLU A 379 31.09 -0.25 10.13
N GLU A 380 31.33 -1.33 9.38
CA GLU A 380 30.25 -2.03 8.69
C GLU A 380 29.45 -2.88 9.66
N HIS A 381 28.12 -2.70 9.67
CA HIS A 381 27.20 -3.48 10.48
C HIS A 381 26.23 -4.27 9.62
N THR A 382 25.85 -5.45 10.10
CA THR A 382 24.80 -6.27 9.50
C THR A 382 23.85 -6.77 10.57
N LEU A 383 22.58 -6.91 10.21
CA LEU A 383 21.59 -7.67 10.97
C LEU A 383 21.53 -9.08 10.41
N ARG A 384 21.64 -10.07 11.29
CA ARG A 384 21.42 -11.47 10.92
C ARG A 384 19.93 -11.79 11.01
N GLY A 385 19.31 -12.08 9.87
CA GLY A 385 17.91 -12.52 9.81
C GLY A 385 17.73 -13.95 10.28
N ILE A 386 16.47 -14.39 10.35
CA ILE A 386 16.08 -15.73 10.82
C ILE A 386 16.58 -16.84 9.88
N ASP A 387 16.75 -16.51 8.59
CA ASP A 387 17.19 -17.43 7.55
C ASP A 387 18.73 -17.41 7.37
N ASN A 388 19.46 -16.83 8.35
CA ASN A 388 20.91 -16.61 8.30
C ASN A 388 21.37 -15.77 7.10
N ASP A 389 20.51 -14.90 6.61
CA ASP A 389 20.87 -13.81 5.71
C ASP A 389 21.41 -12.61 6.51
N TYR A 390 22.28 -11.83 5.89
CA TYR A 390 22.96 -10.69 6.52
C TYR A 390 22.56 -9.41 5.80
N MET A 391 21.71 -8.63 6.44
CA MET A 391 21.21 -7.36 5.93
C MET A 391 22.15 -6.23 6.34
N PRO A 392 22.80 -5.51 5.41
CA PRO A 392 23.63 -4.36 5.75
C PRO A 392 22.81 -3.28 6.47
N VAL A 393 23.43 -2.62 7.45
CA VAL A 393 22.82 -1.53 8.20
C VAL A 393 23.79 -0.36 8.29
N ARG A 394 23.25 0.85 8.06
CA ARG A 394 23.92 2.11 8.37
C ARG A 394 23.05 2.90 9.33
N THR A 395 23.68 3.61 10.25
CA THR A 395 22.97 4.44 11.21
C THR A 395 23.52 5.84 11.17
N ASP A 396 22.66 6.81 10.91
CA ASP A 396 23.04 8.22 10.81
C ASP A 396 23.24 8.87 12.19
N ARG A 397 23.67 10.13 12.21
CA ARG A 397 23.89 10.91 13.43
C ARG A 397 22.60 11.28 14.17
N HIS A 398 21.46 11.17 13.51
CA HIS A 398 20.13 11.34 14.10
C HIS A 398 19.63 10.06 14.79
N GLY A 399 20.41 8.98 14.72
CA GLY A 399 20.05 7.70 15.33
C GLY A 399 19.04 6.91 14.51
N ARG A 400 18.87 7.25 13.22
CA ARG A 400 18.02 6.51 12.29
C ARG A 400 18.85 5.45 11.61
N SER A 401 18.35 4.23 11.60
CA SER A 401 19.00 3.09 10.97
C SER A 401 18.32 2.75 9.65
N LYS A 402 19.10 2.65 8.58
CA LYS A 402 18.67 2.23 7.25
C LYS A 402 19.15 0.79 7.05
N ILE A 403 18.27 -0.09 6.58
CA ILE A 403 18.50 -1.52 6.41
C ILE A 403 18.32 -1.87 4.94
N TRP A 404 19.25 -2.65 4.39
CA TRP A 404 19.24 -3.07 3.00
C TRP A 404 19.04 -4.57 2.85
N SER A 405 18.53 -4.97 1.68
CA SER A 405 18.39 -6.37 1.29
C SER A 405 19.74 -7.10 1.36
N PRO A 406 19.75 -8.39 1.75
CA PRO A 406 20.98 -9.18 1.90
C PRO A 406 21.66 -9.47 0.56
N LYS A 407 20.91 -9.46 -0.55
CA LYS A 407 21.45 -9.61 -1.92
C LYS A 407 21.49 -8.28 -2.65
N LEU A 408 22.48 -8.12 -3.52
CA LEU A 408 22.54 -7.04 -4.51
C LEU A 408 21.35 -7.20 -5.47
N PHE A 409 20.74 -6.09 -5.88
CA PHE A 409 19.73 -6.05 -6.92
C PHE A 409 20.38 -5.68 -8.26
N ASP A 410 20.02 -6.40 -9.33
CA ASP A 410 20.50 -6.11 -10.69
C ASP A 410 19.36 -6.20 -11.70
N GLY A 411 18.75 -5.07 -12.03
CA GLY A 411 17.74 -4.93 -13.08
C GLY A 411 18.31 -4.52 -14.44
N VAL A 412 19.64 -4.50 -14.61
CA VAL A 412 20.30 -4.12 -15.88
C VAL A 412 19.81 -4.95 -17.08
N PRO A 413 19.60 -6.28 -16.97
CA PRO A 413 19.12 -7.06 -18.12
C PRO A 413 17.74 -6.64 -18.63
N GLU A 414 16.93 -5.97 -17.81
CA GLU A 414 15.56 -5.54 -18.13
C GLU A 414 15.50 -4.08 -18.64
N VAL A 415 16.64 -3.38 -18.74
CA VAL A 415 16.69 -1.96 -19.16
C VAL A 415 16.09 -1.76 -20.55
N ALA A 416 16.28 -2.69 -21.49
CA ALA A 416 15.69 -2.56 -22.83
C ALA A 416 14.16 -2.56 -22.78
N GLU A 417 13.55 -3.40 -21.95
CA GLU A 417 12.09 -3.46 -21.79
C GLU A 417 11.56 -2.19 -21.12
N MET A 418 12.23 -1.72 -20.07
CA MET A 418 11.91 -0.44 -19.42
C MET A 418 12.02 0.74 -20.40
N LEU A 419 13.07 0.78 -21.23
CA LEU A 419 13.24 1.78 -22.29
C LEU A 419 12.13 1.69 -23.34
N SER A 420 11.77 0.47 -23.76
CA SER A 420 10.64 0.25 -24.68
C SER A 420 9.34 0.84 -24.13
N ALA A 421 9.13 0.76 -22.83
CA ALA A 421 7.95 1.27 -22.15
C ALA A 421 7.99 2.78 -21.84
N GLY A 422 9.15 3.43 -22.01
CA GLY A 422 9.29 4.87 -21.81
C GLY A 422 9.92 5.29 -20.47
N VAL A 423 10.46 4.38 -19.68
CA VAL A 423 11.28 4.73 -18.50
C VAL A 423 12.46 5.59 -18.95
N LYS A 424 12.66 6.74 -18.30
CA LYS A 424 13.67 7.73 -18.70
C LYS A 424 14.91 7.70 -17.80
N ARG A 425 14.77 7.38 -16.51
CA ARG A 425 15.87 7.48 -15.55
C ARG A 425 16.23 6.11 -14.96
N PHE A 426 17.52 5.79 -14.96
CA PHE A 426 18.03 4.50 -14.49
C PHE A 426 19.03 4.73 -13.35
N MET A 427 18.64 4.40 -12.12
CA MET A 427 19.45 4.67 -10.94
C MET A 427 20.45 3.54 -10.63
N VAL A 428 21.68 3.95 -10.36
CA VAL A 428 22.68 3.22 -9.60
C VAL A 428 22.67 3.77 -8.17
N ASP A 429 22.21 2.98 -7.20
CA ASP A 429 22.37 3.29 -5.79
C ASP A 429 23.78 2.87 -5.34
N ALA A 430 24.67 3.86 -5.25
CA ALA A 430 26.05 3.67 -4.82
C ALA A 430 26.26 3.84 -3.31
N THR A 431 25.17 3.91 -2.52
CA THR A 431 25.25 4.12 -1.08
C THR A 431 26.17 3.11 -0.43
N LEU A 432 25.99 1.82 -0.71
CA LEU A 432 26.79 0.72 -0.15
C LEU A 432 27.96 0.28 -1.02
N LEU A 433 28.34 1.07 -2.04
CA LEU A 433 29.41 0.74 -2.97
C LEU A 433 30.69 1.50 -2.63
N SER A 434 31.85 0.89 -2.90
CA SER A 434 33.12 1.63 -2.97
C SER A 434 33.16 2.52 -4.22
N THR A 435 34.12 3.44 -4.29
CA THR A 435 34.33 4.28 -5.50
C THR A 435 34.60 3.45 -6.75
N GLU A 436 35.35 2.35 -6.64
CA GLU A 436 35.62 1.42 -7.75
C GLU A 436 34.33 0.69 -8.18
N GLN A 437 33.57 0.15 -7.21
CA GLN A 437 32.28 -0.48 -7.49
C GLN A 437 31.25 0.50 -8.09
N THR A 438 31.32 1.77 -7.69
CA THR A 438 30.49 2.85 -8.26
C THR A 438 30.81 3.05 -9.73
N GLN A 439 32.10 3.06 -10.10
CA GLN A 439 32.55 3.12 -11.48
C GLN A 439 32.03 1.94 -12.31
N GLU A 440 32.18 0.73 -11.79
CA GLU A 440 31.75 -0.50 -12.46
C GLU A 440 30.23 -0.53 -12.68
N ALA A 441 29.45 -0.22 -11.63
CA ALA A 441 27.99 -0.19 -11.71
C ALA A 441 27.48 0.89 -12.67
N THR A 442 28.04 2.11 -12.60
CA THR A 442 27.70 3.21 -13.52
C THR A 442 28.03 2.85 -14.96
N SER A 443 29.23 2.32 -15.21
CA SER A 443 29.66 1.91 -16.55
C SER A 443 28.77 0.81 -17.11
N ARG A 444 28.30 -0.10 -16.26
CA ARG A 444 27.43 -1.21 -16.65
C ARG A 444 26.04 -0.74 -17.07
N VAL A 445 25.44 0.20 -16.33
CA VAL A 445 24.14 0.80 -16.71
C VAL A 445 24.27 1.61 -18.00
N ALA A 446 25.31 2.45 -18.12
CA ALA A 446 25.59 3.21 -19.33
C ALA A 446 25.78 2.29 -20.55
N ALA A 447 26.51 1.18 -20.38
CA ALA A 447 26.71 0.18 -21.43
C ALA A 447 25.40 -0.51 -21.84
N ALA A 448 24.47 -0.77 -20.91
CA ALA A 448 23.18 -1.37 -21.22
C ALA A 448 22.28 -0.42 -22.03
N ILE A 449 22.27 0.88 -21.69
CA ILE A 449 21.55 1.91 -22.47
C ILE A 449 22.17 2.02 -23.88
N ALA A 450 23.50 2.10 -23.98
CA ALA A 450 24.20 2.15 -25.26
C ALA A 450 24.00 0.87 -26.11
N ALA A 451 23.97 -0.30 -25.47
CA ALA A 451 23.66 -1.57 -26.13
C ALA A 451 22.24 -1.57 -26.68
N THR A 452 21.26 -1.08 -25.91
CA THR A 452 19.87 -0.95 -26.36
C THR A 452 19.77 0.00 -27.57
N ALA A 453 20.43 1.16 -27.52
CA ALA A 453 20.45 2.14 -28.62
C ALA A 453 21.02 1.54 -29.93
N SER A 454 22.02 0.68 -29.83
CA SER A 454 22.70 0.04 -30.97
C SER A 454 22.11 -1.32 -31.38
N GLY A 455 21.16 -1.87 -30.61
CA GLY A 455 20.64 -3.23 -30.81
C GLY A 455 21.64 -4.34 -30.47
N ALA A 456 22.62 -4.06 -29.60
CA ALA A 456 23.57 -5.03 -29.11
C ALA A 456 23.02 -5.81 -27.89
N SER A 457 23.68 -6.92 -27.55
CA SER A 457 23.31 -7.72 -26.37
C SER A 457 23.55 -6.96 -25.07
N LEU A 458 22.58 -6.99 -24.17
CA LEU A 458 22.69 -6.38 -22.85
C LEU A 458 23.66 -7.16 -21.94
N PRO A 459 24.26 -6.51 -20.94
CA PRO A 459 25.07 -7.18 -19.93
C PRO A 459 24.28 -8.26 -19.20
N ALA A 460 24.84 -9.48 -19.11
CA ALA A 460 24.21 -10.59 -18.37
C ALA A 460 24.14 -10.26 -16.87
N ARG A 461 23.07 -10.70 -16.19
CA ARG A 461 22.82 -10.49 -14.76
C ARG A 461 24.04 -10.86 -13.91
N LEU A 462 24.36 -10.04 -12.91
CA LEU A 462 25.41 -10.31 -11.95
C LEU A 462 25.15 -11.62 -11.21
N LYS A 463 26.22 -12.37 -10.96
CA LYS A 463 26.15 -13.63 -10.23
C LYS A 463 25.58 -13.38 -8.83
N ASP A 464 24.65 -14.24 -8.39
CA ASP A 464 24.01 -14.20 -7.08
C ASP A 464 23.15 -12.94 -6.79
N ALA A 465 22.96 -12.06 -7.79
CA ALA A 465 22.09 -10.90 -7.67
C ALA A 465 20.61 -11.29 -7.68
N SER A 466 19.82 -10.55 -6.90
CA SER A 466 18.38 -10.63 -6.85
C SER A 466 17.75 -9.93 -8.05
N VAL A 467 16.57 -10.42 -8.43
CA VAL A 467 15.66 -9.77 -9.39
C VAL A 467 14.65 -8.85 -8.70
N GLY A 468 14.72 -8.73 -7.36
CA GLY A 468 13.71 -8.02 -6.57
C GLY A 468 12.32 -8.59 -6.84
N HIS A 469 11.36 -7.71 -7.09
CA HIS A 469 9.98 -8.05 -7.43
C HIS A 469 9.68 -8.05 -8.93
N LEU A 470 10.69 -7.86 -9.80
CA LEU A 470 10.49 -7.69 -11.25
C LEU A 470 9.65 -8.81 -11.89
N PHE A 471 9.71 -10.03 -11.36
CA PHE A 471 8.98 -11.20 -11.87
C PHE A 471 8.08 -11.86 -10.83
N SER A 472 7.85 -11.22 -9.69
CA SER A 472 7.06 -11.79 -8.59
C SER A 472 6.38 -10.66 -7.81
N PRO A 473 5.05 -10.53 -7.92
CA PRO A 473 4.32 -9.49 -7.21
C PRO A 473 4.45 -9.69 -5.70
N ILE A 474 4.22 -8.63 -4.95
CA ILE A 474 3.98 -8.72 -3.51
C ILE A 474 2.60 -9.36 -3.30
N GLY A 475 2.57 -10.45 -2.53
CA GLY A 475 1.39 -11.27 -2.30
C GLY A 475 0.36 -10.68 -1.35
#